data_AF-A0AA44ZF91-F1
#
_entry.id   AF-A0AA44ZF91-F1
#
_cell.length_a   1.000
_cell.length_b   1.000
_cell.length_c   1.000
_cell.angle_alpha   90.00
_cell.angle_beta   90.00
_cell.angle_gamma   90.00
#
_symmetry.space_group_name_H-M   'P 1'
#
loop_
_entity.id
_entity.type
_entity.pdbx_description
1 polymer ?
#
loop_
_entity_poly.entity_id
_entity_poly.type
_entity_poly.pdbx_seq_one_letter_code
_entity_poly.pdbx_strand_id
1 'polypeptide(L)'
;MFRDLLSQKHNPDEYCRNLAQRSEWTRDRRVTVTYRPLKYYNPTEPPREKGVDILAAFRIFQAAAYREADVLILASHDTDLEPAVEAAMKLGTCHVETAGWHVTRF
;
A
#
# COMPACT_ATOMS: atom_id res chain seq x y z
N MET A 1 -0.34 5.56 -2.63
CA MET A 1 0.51 4.74 -1.73
C MET A 1 -0.32 4.26 -0.56
N PHE A 2 -0.25 2.96 -0.24
CA PHE A 2 -0.88 2.36 0.94
C PHE A 2 0.20 2.03 1.96
N ARG A 3 -0.02 2.39 3.23
CA ARG A 3 0.96 2.13 4.28
C ARG A 3 0.32 2.02 5.66
N ASP A 4 0.91 1.22 6.53
CA ASP A 4 0.56 1.26 7.95
C ASP A 4 1.13 2.49 8.65
N LEU A 5 0.36 3.01 9.61
CA LEU A 5 0.76 4.09 10.50
C LEU A 5 1.08 3.49 11.86
N LEU A 6 2.35 3.63 12.23
CA LEU A 6 2.90 3.16 13.50
C LEU A 6 2.35 3.99 14.67
N SER A 7 2.50 3.51 15.90
CA SER A 7 2.03 4.26 17.08
C SER A 7 3.11 5.21 17.59
N GLN A 8 2.75 6.48 17.80
CA GLN A 8 3.60 7.45 18.49
C GLN A 8 4.01 6.97 19.90
N LYS A 9 3.11 6.27 20.61
CA LYS A 9 3.36 5.78 21.97
C LYS A 9 4.35 4.61 22.00
N HIS A 10 4.30 3.74 20.99
CA HIS A 10 5.07 2.50 20.98
C HIS A 10 6.39 2.65 20.18
N ASN A 11 6.35 3.31 19.02
CA ASN A 11 7.50 3.55 18.13
C ASN A 11 7.53 5.03 17.66
N PRO A 12 7.90 5.98 18.53
CA PRO A 12 7.85 7.42 18.22
C PRO A 12 8.74 7.81 17.04
N ASP A 13 9.94 7.24 16.91
CA ASP A 13 10.87 7.60 15.85
C ASP A 13 10.38 7.19 14.47
N GLU A 14 9.87 5.96 14.33
CA GLU A 14 9.32 5.47 13.07
C GLU A 14 7.99 6.14 12.72
N TYR A 15 7.20 6.51 13.73
CA TYR A 15 6.01 7.35 13.55
C TYR A 15 6.38 8.71 12.95
N CYS A 16 7.38 9.39 13.52
CA CYS A 16 7.88 10.67 13.01
C CYS A 16 8.42 10.53 11.58
N ARG A 17 9.21 9.48 11.28
CA ARG A 17 9.69 9.21 9.91
C ARG A 17 8.53 8.98 8.93
N ASN A 18 7.51 8.23 9.33
CA ASN A 18 6.31 8.02 8.51
C ASN A 18 5.59 9.33 8.20
N LEU A 19 5.39 10.18 9.20
CA LEU A 19 4.75 11.48 9.02
C LEU A 19 5.57 12.42 8.14
N ALA A 20 6.89 12.47 8.33
CA ALA A 20 7.79 13.24 7.48
C ALA A 20 7.67 12.78 6.02
N GLN A 21 7.78 11.47 5.77
CA GLN A 21 7.65 10.93 4.41
C GLN A 21 6.29 11.24 3.77
N ARG A 22 5.19 11.12 4.53
CA ARG A 22 3.86 11.54 4.06
C ARG A 22 3.86 13.00 3.65
N SER A 23 4.34 13.87 4.54
CA SER A 23 4.37 15.31 4.31
C SER A 23 5.13 15.63 3.02
N GLU A 24 6.30 15.03 2.84
CA GLU A 24 7.11 15.20 1.62
C GLU A 24 6.36 14.75 0.37
N TRP A 25 5.79 13.55 0.37
CA TRP A 25 5.15 12.96 -0.82
C TRP A 25 3.85 13.66 -1.21
N THR A 26 3.06 14.04 -0.21
CA THR A 26 1.78 14.72 -0.43
C THR A 26 1.91 16.19 -0.84
N ARG A 27 3.13 16.74 -0.92
CA ARG A 27 3.36 18.03 -1.60
C ARG A 27 3.02 17.98 -3.09
N ASP A 28 3.18 16.82 -3.71
CA ASP A 28 2.66 16.59 -5.06
C ASP A 28 1.18 16.21 -4.99
N ARG A 29 0.33 17.04 -5.59
CA ARG A 29 -1.13 16.84 -5.63
C ARG A 29 -1.57 15.54 -6.31
N ARG A 30 -0.70 14.94 -7.13
CA ARG A 30 -0.95 13.66 -7.82
C ARG A 30 -0.77 12.47 -6.88
N VAL A 31 -0.17 12.67 -5.71
CA VAL A 31 0.17 11.61 -4.77
C VAL A 31 -0.83 11.59 -3.62
N THR A 32 -1.66 10.55 -3.60
CA THR A 32 -2.50 10.23 -2.45
C THR A 32 -1.85 9.15 -1.58
N VAL A 33 -1.67 9.46 -0.29
CA VAL A 33 -1.15 8.52 0.70
C VAL A 33 -2.28 8.12 1.66
N THR A 34 -2.60 6.83 1.68
CA THR A 34 -3.63 6.25 2.54
C THR A 34 -2.97 5.48 3.67
N TYR A 35 -3.17 5.95 4.90
CA TYR A 35 -2.67 5.30 6.11
C TYR A 35 -3.72 4.45 6.80
N ARG A 36 -3.28 3.32 7.37
CA ARG A 36 -4.07 2.53 8.32
C ARG A 36 -3.33 2.45 9.64
N PRO A 37 -3.88 2.99 10.75
CA PRO A 37 -3.21 2.88 12.04
C PRO A 37 -3.18 1.43 12.51
N LEU A 38 -2.01 0.99 12.98
CA LEU A 38 -1.85 -0.28 13.66
C LEU A 38 -2.74 -0.32 14.91
N LYS A 39 -3.40 -1.46 15.13
CA LYS A 39 -4.22 -1.66 16.32
C LYS A 39 -3.42 -2.38 17.40
N TYR A 40 -3.36 -1.75 18.57
CA TYR A 40 -2.77 -2.29 19.78
C TYR A 40 -3.92 -2.64 20.74
N TYR A 41 -4.23 -3.92 20.89
CA TYR A 41 -5.30 -4.38 21.78
C TYR A 41 -4.79 -4.65 23.20
N ASN A 42 -3.55 -5.13 23.32
CA ASN A 42 -2.89 -5.44 24.59
C ASN A 42 -1.42 -5.00 24.52
N PRO A 43 -0.86 -4.31 25.55
CA PRO A 43 0.55 -3.93 25.60
C PRO A 43 1.55 -5.08 25.45
N THR A 44 1.14 -6.31 25.81
CA THR A 44 2.00 -7.50 25.77
C THR A 44 1.93 -8.27 24.46
N GLU A 45 0.98 -7.95 23.58
CA GLU A 45 0.84 -8.61 22.29
C GLU A 45 1.44 -7.75 21.18
N PRO A 46 2.04 -8.37 20.14
CA PRO A 46 2.47 -7.63 18.97
C PRO A 46 1.26 -6.90 18.33
N PRO A 47 1.46 -5.68 17.79
CA PRO A 47 0.41 -4.98 17.07
C PRO A 47 -0.15 -5.85 15.96
N ARG A 48 -1.47 -5.87 15.81
CA ARG A 48 -2.10 -6.54 14.67
C ARG A 48 -2.10 -5.60 13.46
N GLU A 49 -1.39 -6.03 12.43
CA GLU A 49 -1.37 -5.41 11.11
C GLU A 49 -2.78 -5.36 10.53
N LYS A 50 -3.11 -4.28 9.83
CA LYS A 50 -4.50 -3.93 9.57
C LYS A 50 -4.83 -3.79 8.08
N GLY A 51 -4.53 -4.85 7.34
CA GLY A 51 -5.08 -5.09 6.00
C GLY A 51 -4.78 -3.97 5.02
N VAL A 52 -3.60 -3.35 5.14
CA VAL A 52 -3.12 -2.40 4.14
C VAL A 52 -2.96 -3.11 2.78
N ASP A 53 -2.55 -4.38 2.80
CA ASP A 53 -2.41 -5.23 1.62
C ASP A 53 -3.78 -5.53 1.01
N ILE A 54 -4.77 -5.88 1.85
CA ILE A 54 -6.18 -6.04 1.41
C ILE A 54 -6.69 -4.76 0.75
N LEU A 55 -6.35 -3.59 1.29
CA LEU A 55 -6.76 -2.31 0.72
C LEU A 55 -6.06 -2.03 -0.62
N ALA A 56 -4.77 -2.35 -0.74
CA ALA A 56 -4.03 -2.24 -2.00
C ALA A 56 -4.59 -3.19 -3.06
N ALA A 57 -4.82 -4.46 -2.71
CA ALA A 57 -5.46 -5.49 -3.53
C ALA A 57 -6.85 -5.04 -4.01
N PHE A 58 -7.70 -4.56 -3.09
CA PHE A 58 -9.03 -4.08 -3.44
C PHE A 58 -8.97 -2.85 -4.35
N ARG A 59 -8.02 -1.93 -4.11
CA ARG A 59 -7.90 -0.71 -4.91
C ARG A 59 -7.52 -1.00 -6.35
N ILE A 60 -6.53 -1.88 -6.60
CA ILE A 60 -6.11 -2.20 -7.98
C ILE A 60 -7.25 -2.87 -8.75
N PHE A 61 -7.98 -3.78 -8.10
CA PHE A 61 -9.16 -4.41 -8.68
C PHE A 61 -10.26 -3.38 -9.00
N GLN A 62 -10.59 -2.49 -8.06
CA GLN A 62 -11.59 -1.46 -8.25
C GLN A 62 -11.22 -0.48 -9.39
N ALA A 63 -9.96 -0.06 -9.45
CA ALA A 63 -9.45 0.82 -10.50
C ALA A 63 -9.63 0.20 -11.88
N ALA A 64 -9.36 -1.10 -12.01
CA ALA A 64 -9.55 -1.85 -13.24
C ALA A 64 -11.05 -1.97 -13.57
N ALA A 65 -11.88 -2.37 -12.61
CA ALA A 65 -13.31 -2.57 -12.80
C ALA A 65 -14.04 -1.31 -13.30
N TYR A 66 -13.63 -0.13 -12.82
CA TYR A 66 -14.19 1.15 -13.27
C TYR A 66 -13.40 1.84 -14.38
N ARG A 67 -12.33 1.19 -14.88
CA ARG A 67 -11.41 1.73 -15.89
C ARG A 67 -10.99 3.18 -15.55
N GLU A 68 -10.49 3.37 -14.34
CA GLU A 68 -10.04 4.70 -13.88
C GLU A 68 -8.80 5.21 -14.63
N ALA A 69 -8.05 4.31 -15.27
CA ALA A 69 -6.94 4.61 -16.15
C ALA A 69 -6.80 3.53 -17.24
N ASP A 70 -6.12 3.86 -18.34
CA ASP A 70 -5.81 2.89 -19.40
C ASP A 70 -4.69 1.91 -19.00
N VAL A 71 -3.79 2.34 -18.12
CA VAL A 71 -2.71 1.53 -17.55
C VAL A 71 -2.70 1.70 -16.04
N LEU A 72 -2.71 0.57 -15.32
CA LEU A 72 -2.57 0.52 -13.88
C LEU A 72 -1.25 -0.16 -13.52
N ILE A 73 -0.46 0.44 -12.64
CA ILE A 73 0.81 -0.11 -12.18
C ILE A 73 0.73 -0.37 -10.68
N LEU A 74 0.92 -1.62 -10.27
CA LEU A 74 1.10 -1.99 -8.87
C LEU A 74 2.60 -2.05 -8.55
N ALA A 75 3.08 -1.05 -7.82
CA ALA A 75 4.44 -1.06 -7.31
C ALA A 75 4.49 -1.73 -5.92
N SER A 76 4.86 -3.02 -5.88
CA SER A 76 4.97 -3.80 -4.64
C SER A 76 5.92 -4.98 -4.81
N HIS A 77 6.51 -5.44 -3.71
CA HIS A 77 7.20 -6.74 -3.61
C HIS A 77 6.36 -7.77 -2.82
N ASP A 78 5.13 -7.40 -2.42
CA ASP A 78 4.22 -8.30 -1.71
C ASP A 78 3.55 -9.28 -2.67
N THR A 79 3.85 -10.57 -2.51
CA THR A 79 3.31 -11.66 -3.32
C THR A 79 1.85 -11.96 -3.00
N ASP A 80 1.34 -11.58 -1.82
CA ASP A 80 -0.05 -11.81 -1.44
C ASP A 80 -1.04 -10.96 -2.26
N LEU A 81 -0.53 -9.98 -3.03
CA LEU A 81 -1.31 -9.15 -3.95
C LEU A 81 -1.53 -9.79 -5.33
N GLU A 82 -0.82 -10.87 -5.66
CA GLU A 82 -0.91 -11.56 -6.96
C GLU A 82 -2.36 -11.93 -7.35
N PRO A 83 -3.19 -12.50 -6.46
CA PRO A 83 -4.58 -12.81 -6.80
C PRO A 83 -5.40 -11.58 -7.22
N ALA A 84 -5.11 -10.41 -6.66
CA ALA A 84 -5.80 -9.18 -7.01
C ALA A 84 -5.36 -8.62 -8.36
N VAL A 85 -4.07 -8.74 -8.69
CA VAL A 85 -3.53 -8.40 -10.01
C VAL A 85 -4.15 -9.30 -11.08
N GLU A 86 -4.18 -10.62 -10.85
CA GLU A 86 -4.82 -11.56 -11.78
C GLU A 86 -6.31 -11.25 -11.98
N ALA A 87 -7.03 -10.98 -10.90
CA ALA A 87 -8.45 -10.64 -10.96
C ALA A 87 -8.67 -9.35 -11.76
N ALA A 88 -7.83 -8.33 -11.55
CA ALA A 88 -7.88 -7.08 -12.32
C ALA A 88 -7.60 -7.31 -13.81
N MET A 89 -6.59 -8.12 -14.15
CA MET A 89 -6.27 -8.47 -15.55
C MET A 89 -7.41 -9.21 -16.24
N LYS A 90 -8.08 -10.13 -15.54
CA LYS A 90 -9.21 -10.92 -16.07
C LYS A 90 -10.41 -10.06 -16.46
N LEU A 91 -10.52 -8.82 -15.97
CA LEU A 91 -11.58 -7.89 -16.37
C LEU A 91 -11.41 -7.38 -17.80
N GLY A 92 -10.19 -7.34 -18.34
CA GLY A 92 -9.91 -6.90 -19.72
C GLY A 92 -10.25 -5.43 -20.01
N THR A 93 -10.43 -4.60 -18.98
CA THR A 93 -10.85 -3.19 -19.10
C THR A 93 -9.70 -2.22 -19.29
N CYS A 94 -8.49 -2.56 -18.83
CA CYS A 94 -7.28 -1.77 -18.91
C CYS A 94 -6.03 -2.67 -18.91
N HIS A 95 -4.86 -2.10 -19.19
CA HIS A 95 -3.58 -2.78 -18.99
C HIS A 95 -3.20 -2.75 -17.50
N VAL A 96 -2.62 -3.85 -17.00
CA VAL A 96 -2.17 -3.96 -15.60
C VAL A 96 -0.73 -4.45 -15.60
N GLU A 97 0.15 -3.69 -14.96
CA GLU A 97 1.58 -3.99 -14.82
C GLU A 97 1.98 -4.04 -13.35
N THR A 98 3.11 -4.67 -13.06
CA THR A 98 3.72 -4.69 -11.74
C THR A 98 5.13 -4.12 -11.78
N ALA A 99 5.55 -3.48 -10.69
CA ALA A 99 6.90 -3.00 -10.50
C ALA A 99 7.41 -3.41 -9.13
N GLY A 100 8.54 -4.11 -9.09
CA GLY A 100 9.20 -4.54 -7.86
C GLY A 100 10.64 -4.05 -7.81
N TRP A 101 11.23 -4.05 -6.62
CA TRP A 101 12.64 -3.75 -6.42
C TRP A 101 13.37 -5.01 -5.95
N HIS A 102 14.51 -5.30 -6.56
CA HIS A 102 15.40 -6.37 -6.13
C HIS A 102 16.57 -5.79 -5.33
N VAL A 103 16.87 -6.39 -4.18
CA VAL A 103 18.08 -6.03 -3.43
C VAL A 103 19.26 -6.72 -4.10
N THR A 104 20.03 -5.97 -4.91
CA THR A 104 21.34 -6.44 -5.39
C THR A 104 22.33 -6.31 -4.23
N ARG A 105 22.72 -7.43 -3.61
CA ARG A 105 23.86 -7.44 -2.68
C ARG A 105 25.14 -7.36 -3.53
N PHE A 106 25.89 -6.27 -3.37
CA PHE A 106 27.29 -6.17 -3.80
C PHE A 106 28.19 -6.65 -2.68
#